data_AF-A0A2A2Y5V1-F1
#
_entry.id   AF-A0A2A2Y5V1-F1
#
_cell.length_a   1.000
_cell.length_b   1.000
_cell.length_c   1.000
_cell.angle_alpha   90.00
_cell.angle_beta   90.00
_cell.angle_gamma   90.00
#
_symmetry.space_group_name_H-M   'P 1'
#
loop_
_entity.id
_entity.type
_entity.pdbx_description
1 polymer ?
#
loop_
_entity_poly.entity_id
_entity_poly.type
_entity_poly.pdbx_seq_one_letter_code
_entity_poly.pdbx_strand_id
1 'polypeptide(L)'
;MRHARWLAPWKDSREKPAIYHCISRVVDRRFVLGDVEREQFRTYMRMYENFSGIRVLAYCVMSNHVHLLLEVPPMPADGLTDAELLGRLRAIYSESIVAEVEIQLTAARTKGLSVVAEEIHQRYTYRMHNLSQYMKTVMQRITQWYNRQNERKGTLWEERFKSVIVESGIAARMMAAYIDLNPVRAGMVTDPAKYRWSSYGEAIGGGAKGNAKKAREGLVRASMSHKDLGFDATKWNEVAKIYRKMLGVALERKSGEAKAQVTAFKNKRLAAVTQKSLQHREKSDPNSIKHDDNKTVLQEMKMAAMLGHRIRYFSDGAVIGSKIFVNETFAQAREKFSGKRKDGARKMRGAAESAAGILWSARDLRLQV
;
A
#
# COMPACT_ATOMS: atom_id res chain seq x y z
N MET A 1 -16.15 -23.55 10.97
CA MET A 1 -14.89 -22.88 10.53
C MET A 1 -15.23 -21.54 9.91
N ARG A 2 -14.41 -20.49 10.05
CA ARG A 2 -14.62 -19.23 9.30
C ARG A 2 -14.26 -19.48 7.84
N HIS A 3 -15.27 -19.68 6.98
CA HIS A 3 -15.08 -19.91 5.55
C HIS A 3 -14.53 -18.67 4.85
N ALA A 4 -13.71 -18.90 3.81
CA ALA A 4 -13.06 -17.85 3.05
C ALA A 4 -14.11 -16.86 2.50
N ARG A 5 -13.95 -15.59 2.88
CA ARG A 5 -14.70 -14.46 2.33
C ARG A 5 -14.33 -14.29 0.86
N TRP A 6 -15.23 -13.70 0.06
CA TRP A 6 -15.00 -13.35 -1.34
C TRP A 6 -13.62 -12.71 -1.53
N LEU A 7 -12.70 -13.46 -2.15
CA LEU A 7 -11.41 -12.97 -2.57
C LEU A 7 -11.57 -12.47 -4.01
N ALA A 8 -10.94 -11.34 -4.31
CA ALA A 8 -10.98 -10.78 -5.65
C ALA A 8 -10.49 -11.83 -6.67
N PRO A 9 -11.13 -11.97 -7.85
CA PRO A 9 -10.84 -13.06 -8.78
C PRO A 9 -9.39 -13.08 -9.28
N TRP A 10 -8.68 -11.94 -9.20
CA TRP A 10 -7.28 -11.83 -9.59
C TRP A 10 -6.26 -12.15 -8.48
N LYS A 11 -6.70 -12.51 -7.27
CA LYS A 11 -5.80 -12.77 -6.13
C LYS A 11 -4.70 -13.79 -6.46
N ASP A 12 -5.08 -14.84 -7.19
CA ASP A 12 -4.21 -15.94 -7.60
C ASP A 12 -3.97 -15.90 -9.13
N SER A 13 -4.06 -14.70 -9.74
CA SER A 13 -3.81 -14.51 -11.17
C SER A 13 -2.34 -14.80 -11.50
N ARG A 14 -2.12 -15.53 -12.61
CA ARG A 14 -0.78 -15.79 -13.15
C ARG A 14 -0.21 -14.60 -13.94
N GLU A 15 -1.03 -13.61 -14.23
CA GLU A 15 -0.66 -12.47 -15.09
C GLU A 15 -0.75 -11.13 -14.35
N LYS A 16 -1.73 -10.98 -13.45
CA LYS A 16 -2.01 -9.72 -12.78
C LYS A 16 -1.45 -9.71 -11.35
N PRO A 17 -0.68 -8.68 -10.96
CA PRO A 17 -0.24 -8.55 -9.59
C PRO A 17 -1.43 -8.27 -8.66
N ALA A 18 -1.38 -8.82 -7.45
CA ALA A 18 -2.38 -8.55 -6.42
C ALA A 18 -1.86 -7.48 -5.44
N ILE A 19 -2.66 -6.45 -5.15
CA ILE A 19 -2.31 -5.40 -4.19
C ILE A 19 -3.05 -5.65 -2.88
N TYR A 20 -2.35 -5.53 -1.76
CA TYR A 20 -2.86 -5.75 -0.42
C TYR A 20 -2.55 -4.59 0.51
N HIS A 21 -3.56 -4.11 1.24
CA HIS A 21 -3.35 -3.34 2.46
C HIS A 21 -3.19 -4.30 3.63
N CYS A 22 -2.00 -4.28 4.23
CA CYS A 22 -1.63 -5.09 5.37
C CYS A 22 -1.49 -4.24 6.63
N ILE A 23 -1.98 -4.78 7.76
CA ILE A 23 -1.93 -4.11 9.06
C ILE A 23 -1.45 -5.10 10.12
N SER A 24 -0.46 -4.70 10.92
CA SER A 24 -0.04 -5.44 12.11
C SER A 24 0.03 -4.51 13.31
N ARG A 25 -0.28 -5.02 14.50
CA ARG A 25 -0.40 -4.23 15.75
C ARG A 25 0.37 -4.90 16.88
N VAL A 26 1.01 -4.07 17.70
CA VAL A 26 1.77 -4.50 18.88
C VAL A 26 0.81 -4.99 19.96
N VAL A 27 1.22 -6.04 20.69
CA VAL A 27 0.49 -6.61 21.83
C VAL A 27 0.09 -5.53 22.85
N ASP A 28 -1.12 -5.64 23.37
CA ASP A 28 -1.77 -4.70 24.31
C ASP A 28 -1.81 -3.26 23.78
N ARG A 29 -1.63 -3.09 22.46
CA ARG A 29 -1.58 -1.80 21.76
C ARG A 29 -0.54 -0.84 22.33
N ARG A 30 0.50 -1.36 22.98
CA ARG A 30 1.54 -0.56 23.61
C ARG A 30 2.31 0.25 22.57
N PHE A 31 2.66 1.47 22.95
CA PHE A 31 3.41 2.40 22.11
C PHE A 31 4.92 2.14 22.19
N VAL A 32 5.35 0.95 21.77
CA VAL A 32 6.76 0.52 21.88
C VAL A 32 7.60 0.83 20.65
N LEU A 33 6.99 1.22 19.53
CA LEU A 33 7.73 1.52 18.31
C LEU A 33 8.17 2.99 18.33
N GLY A 34 9.31 3.29 18.94
CA GLY A 34 9.97 4.59 18.91
C GLY A 34 10.72 4.85 17.60
N ASP A 35 11.54 5.90 17.56
CA ASP A 35 12.27 6.29 16.35
C ASP A 35 13.21 5.18 15.85
N VAL A 36 13.92 4.52 16.78
CA VAL A 36 14.87 3.45 16.49
C VAL A 36 14.14 2.22 15.94
N GLU A 37 13.04 1.81 16.59
CA GLU A 37 12.23 0.67 16.16
C GLU A 37 11.60 0.92 14.79
N ARG A 38 11.11 2.14 14.54
CA ARG A 38 10.52 2.52 13.26
C ARG A 38 11.55 2.52 12.15
N GLU A 39 12.78 2.98 12.42
CA GLU A 39 13.90 2.91 11.48
C GLU A 39 14.29 1.47 11.17
N GLN A 40 14.39 0.63 12.20
CA GLN A 40 14.74 -0.77 12.03
C GLN A 40 13.67 -1.53 11.24
N PHE A 41 12.39 -1.24 11.52
CA PHE A 41 11.28 -1.80 10.76
C PHE A 41 11.40 -1.44 9.28
N ARG A 42 11.62 -0.14 8.96
CA ARG A 42 11.80 0.29 7.57
C ARG A 42 12.97 -0.43 6.91
N THR A 43 14.07 -0.60 7.63
CA THR A 43 15.27 -1.30 7.14
C THR A 43 14.94 -2.74 6.76
N TYR A 44 14.34 -3.52 7.66
CA TYR A 44 13.95 -4.89 7.34
C TYR A 44 12.91 -4.96 6.23
N MET A 45 11.92 -4.09 6.22
CA MET A 45 10.93 -4.00 5.15
C MET A 45 11.62 -3.83 3.77
N ARG A 46 12.56 -2.89 3.63
CA ARG A 46 13.27 -2.66 2.36
C ARG A 46 14.23 -3.79 1.99
N MET A 47 14.92 -4.39 2.97
CA MET A 47 15.77 -5.57 2.71
C MET A 47 14.94 -6.74 2.16
N TYR A 48 13.81 -7.05 2.79
CA TYR A 48 12.96 -8.16 2.36
C TYR A 48 12.13 -7.83 1.12
N GLU A 49 11.86 -6.55 0.81
CA GLU A 49 11.32 -6.12 -0.47
C GLU A 49 12.26 -6.56 -1.61
N ASN A 50 13.56 -6.29 -1.47
CA ASN A 50 14.56 -6.68 -2.48
C ASN A 50 14.76 -8.20 -2.59
N PHE A 51 14.58 -8.95 -1.51
CA PHE A 51 14.70 -10.42 -1.53
C PHE A 51 13.45 -11.12 -2.09
N SER A 52 12.26 -10.69 -1.71
CA SER A 52 11.05 -11.50 -1.88
C SER A 52 10.34 -11.32 -3.23
N GLY A 53 10.64 -10.28 -4.00
CA GLY A 53 9.85 -9.91 -5.18
C GLY A 53 8.50 -9.24 -4.85
N ILE A 54 8.16 -9.09 -3.57
CA ILE A 54 7.07 -8.22 -3.11
C ILE A 54 7.51 -6.77 -3.30
N ARG A 55 6.58 -5.90 -3.69
CA ARG A 55 6.86 -4.48 -3.91
C ARG A 55 6.08 -3.62 -2.91
N VAL A 56 6.75 -2.69 -2.24
CA VAL A 56 6.12 -1.81 -1.24
C VAL A 56 5.67 -0.53 -1.93
N LEU A 57 4.36 -0.42 -2.17
CA LEU A 57 3.76 0.75 -2.82
C LEU A 57 3.67 1.94 -1.86
N ALA A 58 3.20 1.68 -0.65
CA ALA A 58 3.08 2.67 0.40
C ALA A 58 3.29 2.02 1.77
N TYR A 59 3.78 2.78 2.76
CA TYR A 59 3.82 2.31 4.14
C TYR A 59 3.69 3.45 5.14
N CYS A 60 3.35 3.11 6.37
CA CYS A 60 3.44 3.99 7.53
C CYS A 60 3.68 3.14 8.80
N VAL A 61 4.76 3.43 9.53
CA VAL A 61 5.06 2.80 10.82
C VAL A 61 4.63 3.75 11.92
N MET A 62 3.56 3.41 12.63
CA MET A 62 3.05 4.18 13.78
C MET A 62 3.72 3.72 15.08
N SER A 63 3.38 4.33 16.21
CA SER A 63 3.96 3.99 17.52
C SER A 63 3.54 2.63 18.09
N ASN A 64 2.43 2.04 17.61
CA ASN A 64 1.94 0.73 18.07
C ASN A 64 1.38 -0.17 16.96
N HIS A 65 1.44 0.26 15.69
CA HIS A 65 0.97 -0.53 14.56
C HIS A 65 1.64 -0.09 13.27
N VAL A 66 1.56 -0.93 12.24
CA VAL A 66 2.14 -0.65 10.91
C VAL A 66 1.08 -0.85 9.84
N HIS A 67 1.14 -0.01 8.81
CA HIS A 67 0.33 -0.11 7.62
C HIS A 67 1.24 -0.27 6.41
N LEU A 68 1.02 -1.31 5.60
CA LEU A 68 1.76 -1.56 4.36
C LEU A 68 0.79 -1.72 3.20
N LEU A 69 1.04 -1.07 2.07
CA LEU A 69 0.41 -1.36 0.79
C LEU A 69 1.41 -2.14 -0.05
N LEU A 70 1.16 -3.43 -0.21
CA LEU A 70 2.08 -4.39 -0.81
C LEU A 70 1.50 -4.90 -2.12
N GLU A 71 2.30 -4.89 -3.17
CA GLU A 71 1.98 -5.54 -4.43
C GLU A 71 2.74 -6.85 -4.54
N VAL A 72 2.02 -7.90 -4.93
CA VAL A 72 2.52 -9.26 -5.09
C VAL A 72 2.42 -9.63 -6.56
N PRO A 73 3.50 -9.51 -7.32
CA PRO A 73 3.56 -10.04 -8.68
C PRO A 73 3.46 -11.57 -8.65
N PRO A 74 2.86 -12.21 -9.67
CA PRO A 74 2.98 -13.65 -9.84
C PRO A 74 4.44 -14.06 -9.96
N MET A 75 4.76 -15.28 -9.52
CA MET A 75 6.05 -15.90 -9.86
C MET A 75 6.07 -16.14 -11.37
N PRO A 76 7.18 -15.87 -12.09
CA PRO A 76 7.29 -16.24 -13.50
C PRO A 76 7.08 -17.74 -13.69
N ALA A 77 6.49 -18.14 -14.82
CA ALA A 77 6.15 -19.54 -15.09
C ALA A 77 7.38 -20.46 -15.04
N ASP A 78 8.51 -19.98 -15.54
CA ASP A 78 9.79 -20.71 -15.59
C ASP A 78 10.64 -20.51 -14.31
N GLY A 79 10.07 -19.90 -13.27
CA GLY A 79 10.80 -19.56 -12.05
C GLY A 79 11.74 -18.37 -12.23
N LEU A 80 12.74 -18.27 -11.35
CA LEU A 80 13.78 -17.25 -11.44
C LEU A 80 15.02 -17.81 -12.14
N THR A 81 15.73 -16.96 -12.88
CA THR A 81 17.07 -17.30 -13.34
C THR A 81 18.04 -17.39 -12.15
N ASP A 82 19.15 -18.13 -12.32
CA ASP A 82 20.20 -18.23 -11.29
C ASP A 82 20.73 -16.84 -10.90
N ALA A 83 20.90 -15.94 -11.88
CA ALA A 83 21.35 -14.57 -11.67
C ALA A 83 20.34 -13.74 -10.84
N GLU A 84 19.04 -13.85 -11.12
CA GLU A 84 18.00 -13.16 -10.36
C GLU A 84 17.92 -13.68 -8.93
N LEU A 85 17.99 -15.00 -8.73
CA LEU A 85 18.02 -15.61 -7.41
C LEU A 85 19.21 -15.08 -6.60
N LEU A 86 20.43 -15.16 -7.13
CA LEU A 86 21.64 -14.68 -6.45
C LEU A 86 21.55 -13.17 -6.16
N GLY A 87 21.04 -12.37 -7.10
CA GLY A 87 20.79 -10.94 -6.88
C GLY A 87 19.85 -10.68 -5.71
N ARG A 88 18.79 -11.47 -5.57
CA ARG A 88 17.85 -11.38 -4.43
C ARG A 88 18.47 -11.86 -3.13
N LEU A 89 19.33 -12.89 -3.15
CA LEU A 89 19.99 -13.41 -1.94
C LEU A 89 20.94 -12.38 -1.31
N ARG A 90 21.66 -11.60 -2.12
CA ARG A 90 22.54 -10.52 -1.64
C ARG A 90 21.82 -9.46 -0.81
N ALA A 91 20.50 -9.35 -0.91
CA ALA A 91 19.72 -8.42 -0.09
C ALA A 91 19.67 -8.80 1.40
N ILE A 92 19.87 -10.08 1.76
CA ILE A 92 19.69 -10.57 3.14
C ILE A 92 20.78 -11.54 3.62
N TYR A 93 21.61 -12.09 2.73
CA TYR A 93 22.69 -13.00 3.04
C TYR A 93 24.06 -12.34 2.83
N SER A 94 25.09 -12.84 3.52
CA SER A 94 26.48 -12.40 3.30
C SER A 94 27.00 -12.86 1.94
N GLU A 95 27.99 -12.14 1.40
CA GLU A 95 28.65 -12.50 0.14
C GLU A 95 29.20 -13.93 0.18
N SER A 96 29.71 -14.40 1.33
CA SER A 96 30.18 -15.78 1.48
C SER A 96 29.08 -16.82 1.23
N ILE A 97 27.88 -16.60 1.77
CA ILE A 97 26.74 -17.51 1.58
C ILE A 97 26.27 -17.45 0.12
N VAL A 98 26.24 -16.27 -0.48
CA VAL A 98 25.81 -16.12 -1.87
C VAL A 98 26.80 -16.79 -2.83
N ALA A 99 28.09 -16.62 -2.61
CA ALA A 99 29.14 -17.26 -3.40
C ALA A 99 29.08 -18.80 -3.29
N GLU A 100 28.78 -19.33 -2.10
CA GLU A 100 28.58 -20.77 -1.92
C GLU A 100 27.40 -21.28 -2.75
N VAL A 101 26.27 -20.56 -2.74
CA VAL A 101 25.08 -20.92 -3.55
C VAL A 101 25.40 -20.85 -5.05
N GLU A 102 26.14 -19.83 -5.48
CA GLU A 102 26.58 -19.67 -6.87
C GLU A 102 27.43 -20.86 -7.32
N ILE A 103 28.42 -21.26 -6.52
CA ILE A 103 29.25 -22.45 -6.80
C ILE A 103 28.39 -23.72 -6.89
N GLN A 104 27.43 -23.91 -5.96
CA GLN A 104 26.53 -25.07 -5.97
C GLN A 104 25.67 -25.10 -7.25
N LEU A 105 25.10 -23.96 -7.65
CA LEU A 105 24.29 -23.84 -8.87
C LEU A 105 25.12 -24.11 -10.12
N THR A 106 26.28 -23.46 -10.27
CA THR A 106 27.17 -23.66 -11.41
C THR A 106 27.58 -25.13 -11.53
N ALA A 107 27.99 -25.76 -10.43
CA ALA A 107 28.36 -27.17 -10.43
C ALA A 107 27.20 -28.09 -10.84
N ALA A 108 25.97 -27.83 -10.36
CA ALA A 108 24.79 -28.59 -10.75
C ALA A 108 24.47 -28.42 -12.25
N ARG A 109 24.52 -27.19 -12.77
CA ARG A 109 24.26 -26.88 -14.19
C ARG A 109 25.31 -27.53 -15.11
N THR A 110 26.60 -27.41 -14.80
CA THR A 110 27.69 -28.01 -15.60
C THR A 110 27.62 -29.53 -15.65
N LYS A 111 27.16 -30.18 -14.58
CA LYS A 111 26.98 -31.63 -14.52
C LYS A 111 25.64 -32.11 -15.10
N GLY A 112 24.79 -31.21 -15.61
CA GLY A 112 23.45 -31.55 -16.11
C GLY A 112 22.47 -32.00 -15.03
N LEU A 113 22.74 -31.71 -13.75
CA LEU A 113 21.93 -32.13 -12.61
C LEU A 113 20.78 -31.13 -12.36
N SER A 114 19.80 -31.12 -13.27
CA SER A 114 18.66 -30.18 -13.23
C SER A 114 17.85 -30.25 -11.94
N VAL A 115 17.61 -31.46 -11.42
CA VAL A 115 16.86 -31.68 -10.17
C VAL A 115 17.57 -31.01 -8.98
N VAL A 116 18.89 -31.16 -8.88
CA VAL A 116 19.69 -30.55 -7.80
C VAL A 116 19.65 -29.02 -7.90
N ALA A 117 19.77 -28.48 -9.11
CA ALA A 117 19.67 -27.03 -9.32
C ALA A 117 18.29 -26.50 -8.87
N GLU A 118 17.22 -27.22 -9.19
CA GLU A 118 15.86 -26.87 -8.78
C GLU A 118 15.65 -26.96 -7.27
N GLU A 119 16.20 -27.98 -6.60
CA GLU A 119 16.17 -28.09 -5.14
C GLU A 119 16.91 -26.92 -4.45
N ILE A 120 18.04 -26.48 -5.02
CA ILE A 120 18.75 -25.30 -4.53
C ILE A 120 17.87 -24.05 -4.68
N HIS A 121 17.19 -23.87 -5.82
CA HIS A 121 16.24 -22.77 -6.01
C HIS A 121 15.12 -22.80 -4.97
N GLN A 122 14.45 -23.95 -4.80
CA GLN A 122 13.31 -24.12 -3.90
C GLN A 122 13.64 -23.81 -2.44
N ARG A 123 14.88 -24.08 -2.00
CA ARG A 123 15.38 -23.71 -0.66
C ARG A 123 15.19 -22.22 -0.34
N TYR A 124 15.20 -21.36 -1.36
CA TYR A 124 15.07 -19.91 -1.20
C TYR A 124 13.76 -19.34 -1.74
N THR A 125 13.29 -19.82 -2.89
CA THR A 125 12.16 -19.24 -3.61
C THR A 125 10.82 -19.45 -2.91
N TYR A 126 10.69 -20.41 -1.99
CA TYR A 126 9.46 -20.62 -1.21
C TYR A 126 8.99 -19.39 -0.42
N ARG A 127 9.91 -18.45 -0.12
CA ARG A 127 9.61 -17.16 0.56
C ARG A 127 9.32 -16.01 -0.39
N MET A 128 9.50 -16.21 -1.68
CA MET A 128 9.35 -15.19 -2.70
C MET A 128 7.93 -15.20 -3.30
N HIS A 129 7.47 -14.05 -3.78
CA HIS A 129 6.14 -13.86 -4.37
C HIS A 129 4.99 -14.34 -3.46
N ASN A 130 5.21 -14.36 -2.15
CA ASN A 130 4.25 -14.85 -1.16
C ASN A 130 4.06 -13.83 -0.02
N LEU A 131 2.87 -13.23 0.02
CA LEU A 131 2.52 -12.21 1.02
C LEU A 131 2.70 -12.71 2.47
N SER A 132 2.29 -13.94 2.74
CA SER A 132 2.33 -14.49 4.11
C SER A 132 3.77 -14.73 4.56
N GLN A 133 4.63 -15.23 3.68
CA GLN A 133 6.05 -15.44 3.99
C GLN A 133 6.79 -14.11 4.16
N TYR A 134 6.52 -13.12 3.32
CA TYR A 134 7.07 -11.77 3.47
C TYR A 134 6.68 -11.15 4.81
N MET A 135 5.38 -11.09 5.11
CA MET A 135 4.88 -10.50 6.36
C MET A 135 5.41 -11.26 7.58
N LYS A 136 5.37 -12.60 7.57
CA LYS A 136 5.92 -13.43 8.65
C LYS A 136 7.38 -13.08 8.90
N THR A 137 8.18 -13.03 7.83
CA THR A 137 9.63 -12.79 7.94
C THR A 137 9.93 -11.41 8.50
N VAL A 138 9.33 -10.34 7.95
CA VAL A 138 9.55 -8.97 8.45
C VAL A 138 9.13 -8.84 9.91
N MET A 139 7.94 -9.35 10.27
CA MET A 139 7.44 -9.31 11.66
C MET A 139 8.31 -10.11 12.63
N GLN A 140 8.84 -11.26 12.20
CA GLN A 140 9.71 -12.08 13.03
C GLN A 140 11.06 -11.40 13.25
N ARG A 141 11.66 -10.81 12.22
CA ARG A 141 12.96 -10.14 12.31
C ARG A 141 12.92 -8.92 13.23
N ILE A 142 11.88 -8.10 13.12
CA ILE A 142 11.70 -6.98 14.05
C ILE A 142 11.41 -7.46 15.48
N THR A 143 10.66 -8.56 15.66
CA THR A 143 10.43 -9.16 17.00
C THR A 143 11.74 -9.63 17.62
N GLN A 144 12.55 -10.38 16.87
CA GLN A 144 13.85 -10.89 17.32
C GLN A 144 14.80 -9.75 17.69
N TRP A 145 14.89 -8.73 16.83
CA TRP A 145 15.71 -7.56 17.08
C TRP A 145 15.22 -6.80 18.33
N TYR A 146 13.92 -6.49 18.42
CA TYR A 146 13.35 -5.75 19.54
C TYR A 146 13.57 -6.49 20.86
N ASN A 147 13.31 -7.80 20.88
CA ASN A 147 13.51 -8.64 22.04
C ASN A 147 14.98 -8.66 22.48
N ARG A 148 15.93 -8.71 21.53
CA ARG A 148 17.37 -8.62 21.84
C ARG A 148 17.73 -7.26 22.43
N GLN A 149 17.24 -6.15 21.86
CA GLN A 149 17.56 -4.80 22.35
C GLN A 149 16.97 -4.50 23.74
N ASN A 150 15.90 -5.20 24.11
CA ASN A 150 15.16 -4.95 25.36
C ASN A 150 15.27 -6.11 26.36
N GLU A 151 16.22 -7.04 26.16
CA GLU A 151 16.43 -8.23 26.99
C GLU A 151 15.14 -9.02 27.27
N ARG A 152 14.22 -9.02 26.29
CA ARG A 152 12.87 -9.57 26.42
C ARG A 152 12.75 -10.90 25.68
N LYS A 153 11.78 -11.71 26.07
CA LYS A 153 11.30 -12.89 25.32
C LYS A 153 9.81 -12.75 25.00
N GLY A 154 9.33 -13.52 24.03
CA GLY A 154 7.90 -13.58 23.66
C GLY A 154 7.50 -12.75 22.43
N THR A 155 6.19 -12.69 22.16
CA THR A 155 5.64 -12.04 20.97
C THR A 155 5.64 -10.50 21.09
N LEU A 156 5.91 -9.81 19.97
CA LEU A 156 5.75 -8.36 19.84
C LEU A 156 4.38 -7.99 19.25
N TRP A 157 3.80 -8.86 18.43
CA TRP A 157 2.59 -8.60 17.65
C TRP A 157 1.38 -9.36 18.22
N GLU A 158 0.18 -8.75 18.20
CA GLU A 158 -1.06 -9.32 18.75
C GLU A 158 -1.44 -10.65 18.09
N GLU A 159 -1.79 -10.58 16.82
CA GLU A 159 -2.28 -11.70 16.01
C GLU A 159 -1.55 -11.73 14.66
N ARG A 160 -1.91 -12.68 13.79
CA ARG A 160 -1.49 -12.63 12.39
C ARG A 160 -1.94 -11.30 11.76
N PHE A 161 -1.09 -10.74 10.90
CA PHE A 161 -1.42 -9.52 10.17
C PHE A 161 -2.78 -9.61 9.46
N LYS A 162 -3.51 -8.50 9.43
CA LYS A 162 -4.71 -8.34 8.61
C LYS A 162 -4.29 -8.00 7.19
N SER A 163 -5.01 -8.52 6.21
CA SER A 163 -4.75 -8.24 4.80
C SER A 163 -6.05 -8.03 4.04
N VAL A 164 -6.02 -7.06 3.15
CA VAL A 164 -7.17 -6.58 2.41
C VAL A 164 -6.75 -6.43 0.96
N ILE A 165 -7.45 -7.06 0.02
CA ILE A 165 -7.17 -6.85 -1.40
C ILE A 165 -7.63 -5.44 -1.78
N VAL A 166 -6.78 -4.73 -2.51
CA VAL A 166 -7.02 -3.38 -3.02
C VAL A 166 -6.96 -3.46 -4.55
N GLU A 167 -7.93 -2.84 -5.20
CA GLU A 167 -7.92 -2.69 -6.66
C GLU A 167 -6.80 -1.74 -7.09
N SER A 168 -6.27 -1.94 -8.30
CA SER A 168 -5.28 -1.04 -8.86
C SER A 168 -5.89 0.34 -9.19
N GLY A 169 -5.05 1.28 -9.58
CA GLY A 169 -5.45 2.59 -10.07
C GLY A 169 -5.89 3.50 -8.93
N ILE A 170 -7.12 3.99 -9.01
CA ILE A 170 -7.63 4.96 -8.05
C ILE A 170 -7.66 4.38 -6.63
N ALA A 171 -8.10 3.13 -6.45
CA ALA A 171 -8.18 2.51 -5.13
C ALA A 171 -6.80 2.37 -4.46
N ALA A 172 -5.79 1.91 -5.19
CA ALA A 172 -4.40 1.84 -4.72
C ALA A 172 -3.86 3.23 -4.33
N ARG A 173 -4.08 4.25 -5.17
CA ARG A 173 -3.68 5.63 -4.89
C ARG A 173 -4.31 6.17 -3.61
N MET A 174 -5.61 5.96 -3.45
CA MET A 174 -6.36 6.41 -2.27
C MET A 174 -5.90 5.67 -1.01
N MET A 175 -5.66 4.37 -1.11
CA MET A 175 -5.14 3.59 0.01
C MET A 175 -3.74 4.07 0.41
N ALA A 176 -2.86 4.35 -0.54
CA ALA A 176 -1.56 4.92 -0.25
C ALA A 176 -1.71 6.25 0.52
N ALA A 177 -2.58 7.14 0.06
CA ALA A 177 -2.78 8.45 0.70
C ALA A 177 -3.38 8.31 2.10
N TYR A 178 -4.32 7.40 2.27
CA TYR A 178 -4.86 7.03 3.58
C TYR A 178 -3.75 6.60 4.54
N ILE A 179 -2.83 5.76 4.05
CA ILE A 179 -1.69 5.26 4.82
C ILE A 179 -0.79 6.42 5.27
N ASP A 180 -0.40 7.29 4.33
CA ASP A 180 0.47 8.45 4.59
C ASP A 180 -0.17 9.55 5.46
N LEU A 181 -1.50 9.59 5.56
CA LEU A 181 -2.23 10.52 6.44
C LEU A 181 -2.37 10.02 7.89
N ASN A 182 -2.03 8.77 8.21
CA ASN A 182 -2.20 8.25 9.58
C ASN A 182 -1.45 9.06 10.65
N PRO A 183 -0.19 9.50 10.45
CA PRO A 183 0.53 10.31 11.43
C PRO A 183 -0.17 11.64 11.73
N VAL A 184 -0.74 12.28 10.70
CA VAL A 184 -1.48 13.53 10.86
C VAL A 184 -2.82 13.30 11.53
N ARG A 185 -3.50 12.20 11.19
CA ARG A 185 -4.77 11.82 11.81
C ARG A 185 -4.62 11.48 13.29
N ALA A 186 -3.48 10.93 13.68
CA ALA A 186 -3.08 10.67 15.05
C ALA A 186 -2.53 11.91 15.79
N GLY A 187 -2.38 13.05 15.13
CA GLY A 187 -1.85 14.28 15.74
C GLY A 187 -0.35 14.28 15.98
N MET A 188 0.40 13.33 15.39
CA MET A 188 1.86 13.23 15.56
C MET A 188 2.61 14.32 14.78
N VAL A 189 2.07 14.73 13.64
CA VAL A 189 2.60 15.81 12.79
C VAL A 189 1.45 16.59 12.16
N THR A 190 1.68 17.85 11.78
CA THR A 190 0.69 18.67 11.06
C THR A 190 0.75 18.53 9.54
N ASP A 191 1.86 18.00 9.02
CA ASP A 191 2.09 17.79 7.59
C ASP A 191 2.65 16.38 7.38
N PRO A 192 2.05 15.55 6.49
CA PRO A 192 2.53 14.19 6.26
C PRO A 192 3.98 14.14 5.73
N ALA A 193 4.48 15.20 5.08
CA ALA A 193 5.88 15.29 4.64
C ALA A 193 6.88 15.31 5.80
N LYS A 194 6.44 15.65 7.02
CA LYS A 194 7.29 15.71 8.22
C LYS A 194 7.42 14.35 8.92
N TYR A 195 6.67 13.33 8.52
CA TYR A 195 6.73 12.01 9.15
C TYR A 195 7.64 11.05 8.37
N ARG A 196 8.90 10.94 8.78
CA ARG A 196 9.94 10.17 8.09
C ARG A 196 9.58 8.70 7.85
N TRP A 197 8.82 8.07 8.75
CA TRP A 197 8.48 6.64 8.68
C TRP A 197 7.16 6.35 7.94
N SER A 198 6.86 7.15 6.93
CA SER A 198 5.86 6.84 5.92
C SER A 198 6.42 7.03 4.50
N SER A 199 5.78 6.43 3.50
CA SER A 199 6.21 6.53 2.10
C SER A 199 6.31 7.96 1.61
N TYR A 200 5.31 8.80 1.88
CA TYR A 200 5.32 10.19 1.44
C TYR A 200 6.41 11.01 2.14
N GLY A 201 6.57 10.84 3.45
CA GLY A 201 7.65 11.49 4.19
C GLY A 201 9.05 11.05 3.71
N GLU A 202 9.25 9.76 3.46
CA GLU A 202 10.48 9.25 2.84
C GLU A 202 10.69 9.85 1.44
N ALA A 203 9.66 9.84 0.59
CA ALA A 203 9.72 10.33 -0.78
C ALA A 203 10.13 11.81 -0.90
N ILE A 204 9.63 12.65 0.02
CA ILE A 204 9.96 14.07 0.12
C ILE A 204 11.32 14.28 0.79
N GLY A 205 11.60 13.57 1.89
CA GLY A 205 12.79 13.80 2.72
C GLY A 205 14.11 13.28 2.15
N GLY A 206 14.11 12.28 1.25
CA GLY A 206 15.34 11.64 0.78
C GLY A 206 16.17 12.42 -0.27
N GLY A 207 15.80 13.66 -0.61
CA GLY A 207 16.57 14.52 -1.51
C GLY A 207 16.75 13.97 -2.94
N ALA A 208 17.55 14.64 -3.77
CA ALA A 208 17.80 14.23 -5.15
C ALA A 208 18.72 13.00 -5.28
N LYS A 209 19.54 12.70 -4.26
CA LYS A 209 20.62 11.70 -4.28
C LYS A 209 20.17 10.23 -4.08
N GLY A 210 18.88 9.91 -4.21
CA GLY A 210 18.40 8.53 -4.31
C GLY A 210 17.93 7.84 -3.02
N ASN A 211 18.11 8.43 -1.83
CA ASN A 211 17.67 7.83 -0.55
C ASN A 211 16.15 7.61 -0.44
N ALA A 212 15.37 8.17 -1.37
CA ALA A 212 13.92 8.09 -1.45
C ALA A 212 13.42 7.29 -2.67
N LYS A 213 14.31 6.72 -3.49
CA LYS A 213 13.96 6.16 -4.80
C LYS A 213 12.82 5.13 -4.68
N LYS A 214 12.96 4.12 -3.82
CA LYS A 214 11.94 3.08 -3.61
C LYS A 214 10.58 3.63 -3.18
N ALA A 215 10.55 4.62 -2.27
CA ALA A 215 9.29 5.26 -1.89
C ALA A 215 8.63 6.01 -3.05
N ARG A 216 9.42 6.71 -3.87
CA ARG A 216 8.92 7.39 -5.08
C ARG A 216 8.38 6.39 -6.09
N GLU A 217 9.12 5.33 -6.38
CA GLU A 217 8.69 4.27 -7.30
C GLU A 217 7.38 3.62 -6.83
N GLY A 218 7.26 3.30 -5.54
CA GLY A 218 6.05 2.73 -4.95
C GLY A 218 4.84 3.65 -5.07
N LEU A 219 5.00 4.95 -4.78
CA LEU A 219 3.92 5.93 -4.89
C LEU A 219 3.54 6.23 -6.34
N VAL A 220 4.51 6.23 -7.26
CA VAL A 220 4.25 6.31 -8.70
C VAL A 220 3.42 5.11 -9.13
N ARG A 221 3.85 3.90 -8.78
CA ARG A 221 3.10 2.67 -9.08
C ARG A 221 1.68 2.73 -8.50
N ALA A 222 1.52 3.09 -7.22
CA ALA A 222 0.20 3.23 -6.59
C ALA A 222 -0.70 4.23 -7.32
N SER A 223 -0.10 5.31 -7.85
CA SER A 223 -0.84 6.39 -8.48
C SER A 223 -1.17 6.13 -9.95
N MET A 224 -0.29 5.46 -10.68
CA MET A 224 -0.35 5.38 -12.14
C MET A 224 -0.55 3.96 -12.68
N SER A 225 -0.85 2.98 -11.82
CA SER A 225 -0.93 1.57 -12.24
C SER A 225 -1.95 1.24 -13.34
N HIS A 226 -2.95 2.09 -13.54
CA HIS A 226 -4.00 1.96 -14.57
C HIS A 226 -3.55 2.45 -15.96
N LYS A 227 -2.38 3.08 -16.05
CA LYS A 227 -1.77 3.56 -17.30
C LYS A 227 -0.64 2.63 -17.78
N ASP A 228 -0.57 1.41 -17.23
CA ASP A 228 0.55 0.47 -17.39
C ASP A 228 1.94 1.05 -17.03
N LEU A 229 1.95 2.17 -16.31
CA LEU A 229 3.16 2.76 -15.78
C LEU A 229 3.64 1.97 -14.56
N GLY A 230 4.87 1.49 -14.65
CA GLY A 230 5.55 0.69 -13.63
C GLY A 230 6.14 1.51 -12.49
N PHE A 231 7.26 1.03 -11.94
CA PHE A 231 8.01 1.63 -10.83
C PHE A 231 8.97 2.71 -11.35
N ASP A 232 8.47 3.67 -12.13
CA ASP A 232 9.30 4.71 -12.74
C ASP A 232 9.41 5.94 -11.83
N ALA A 233 10.47 6.00 -11.02
CA ALA A 233 10.75 7.14 -10.15
C ALA A 233 10.85 8.48 -10.88
N THR A 234 11.14 8.51 -12.20
CA THR A 234 11.27 9.77 -12.95
C THR A 234 9.93 10.52 -13.04
N LYS A 235 8.81 9.79 -12.96
CA LYS A 235 7.45 10.35 -12.93
C LYS A 235 7.06 10.92 -11.57
N TRP A 236 7.93 10.82 -10.56
CA TRP A 236 7.64 11.34 -9.22
C TRP A 236 7.26 12.81 -9.23
N ASN A 237 7.89 13.67 -10.05
CA ASN A 237 7.57 15.10 -10.08
C ASN A 237 6.11 15.39 -10.50
N GLU A 238 5.56 14.57 -11.39
CA GLU A 238 4.16 14.63 -11.81
C GLU A 238 3.25 14.08 -10.70
N VAL A 239 3.56 12.88 -10.22
CA VAL A 239 2.79 12.18 -9.18
C VAL A 239 2.75 12.99 -7.88
N ALA A 240 3.86 13.56 -7.46
CA ALA A 240 3.99 14.32 -6.21
C ALA A 240 3.02 15.49 -6.14
N LYS A 241 2.76 16.18 -7.25
CA LYS A 241 1.81 17.30 -7.31
C LYS A 241 0.37 16.83 -7.08
N ILE A 242 -0.03 15.80 -7.82
CA ILE A 242 -1.37 15.19 -7.72
C ILE A 242 -1.56 14.61 -6.30
N TYR A 243 -0.57 13.88 -5.82
CA TYR A 243 -0.58 13.25 -4.52
C TYR A 243 -0.63 14.29 -3.39
N ARG A 244 0.16 15.37 -3.48
CA ARG A 244 0.13 16.47 -2.50
C ARG A 244 -1.23 17.17 -2.47
N LYS A 245 -1.85 17.42 -3.63
CA LYS A 245 -3.19 18.03 -3.69
C LYS A 245 -4.22 17.14 -2.96
N MET A 246 -4.19 15.83 -3.20
CA MET A 246 -5.06 14.86 -2.53
C MET A 246 -4.84 14.83 -1.01
N LEU A 247 -3.58 14.88 -0.54
CA LEU A 247 -3.27 14.95 0.88
C LEU A 247 -3.74 16.28 1.49
N GLY A 248 -3.50 17.42 0.83
CA GLY A 248 -3.85 18.76 1.33
C GLY A 248 -5.36 18.96 1.51
N VAL A 249 -6.16 18.54 0.54
CA VAL A 249 -7.63 18.62 0.62
C VAL A 249 -8.18 17.74 1.76
N ALA A 250 -7.52 16.61 2.07
CA ALA A 250 -7.88 15.77 3.21
C ALA A 250 -7.59 16.45 4.57
N LEU A 251 -6.67 17.42 4.60
CA LEU A 251 -6.28 18.15 5.82
C LEU A 251 -7.14 19.41 6.05
N GLU A 252 -7.50 20.14 5.00
CA GLU A 252 -8.26 21.40 5.08
C GLU A 252 -9.67 21.26 5.69
N ARG A 253 -10.28 20.07 5.65
CA ARG A 253 -11.58 19.83 6.33
C ARG A 253 -11.47 19.56 7.83
N LYS A 254 -10.28 19.31 8.38
CA LYS A 254 -10.11 19.04 9.82
C LYS A 254 -10.18 20.31 10.68
N SER A 255 -10.12 21.51 10.09
CA SER A 255 -10.27 22.78 10.80
C SER A 255 -11.72 23.15 11.15
N GLY A 256 -12.68 22.24 10.93
CA GLY A 256 -14.10 22.45 11.28
C GLY A 256 -14.51 22.06 12.71
N GLU A 257 -13.76 21.21 13.41
CA GLU A 257 -14.17 20.72 14.73
C GLU A 257 -12.94 20.47 15.64
N ALA A 258 -12.34 21.55 16.10
CA ALA A 258 -11.52 21.55 17.32
C ALA A 258 -11.52 22.97 17.89
N LYS A 259 -12.43 23.23 18.84
CA LYS A 259 -12.27 24.38 19.74
C LYS A 259 -11.01 24.12 20.59
N ALA A 260 -9.92 24.81 20.29
CA ALA A 260 -8.91 25.16 21.28
C ALA A 260 -8.00 26.27 20.74
N GLN A 261 -7.73 27.22 21.64
CA GLN A 261 -6.95 28.44 21.48
C GLN A 261 -5.61 28.19 20.78
N VAL A 262 -5.34 28.95 19.71
CA VAL A 262 -4.02 29.01 19.08
C VAL A 262 -3.41 30.36 19.44
N THR A 263 -2.52 30.35 20.42
CA THR A 263 -1.57 31.43 20.64
C THR A 263 -0.62 31.46 19.45
N ALA A 264 -0.50 32.63 18.85
CA ALA A 264 0.22 32.87 17.61
C ALA A 264 1.73 32.57 17.74
N PHE A 265 2.27 31.81 16.78
CA PHE A 265 3.70 31.87 16.45
C PHE A 265 3.87 32.09 14.95
N LYS A 266 4.25 33.34 14.62
CA LYS A 266 4.74 33.75 13.31
C LYS A 266 6.14 33.15 13.10
N ASN A 267 6.31 32.34 12.06
CA ASN A 267 7.63 32.19 11.43
C ASN A 267 7.50 32.38 9.92
N LYS A 268 7.72 33.63 9.50
CA LYS A 268 7.89 34.08 8.12
C LYS A 268 9.20 33.51 7.59
N ARG A 269 9.17 32.40 6.85
CA ARG A 269 10.17 32.11 5.78
C ARG A 269 9.85 30.92 4.86
N LEU A 270 8.81 30.13 5.14
CA LEU A 270 8.41 29.01 4.26
C LEU A 270 7.19 29.30 3.34
N ALA A 271 6.70 30.55 3.32
CA ALA A 271 5.50 30.95 2.57
C ALA A 271 5.78 31.45 1.14
N ALA A 272 7.04 31.62 0.75
CA ALA A 272 7.38 32.29 -0.52
C ALA A 272 7.20 31.42 -1.78
N VAL A 273 7.03 30.09 -1.63
CA VAL A 273 6.80 29.18 -2.77
C VAL A 273 5.30 28.88 -2.97
N THR A 274 4.42 29.30 -2.05
CA THR A 274 3.02 28.85 -1.99
C THR A 274 1.98 29.66 -2.76
N GLN A 275 2.34 30.80 -3.38
CA GLN A 275 1.32 31.64 -4.06
C GLN A 275 1.65 32.10 -5.49
N LYS A 276 2.92 32.11 -5.91
CA LYS A 276 3.28 32.66 -7.24
C LYS A 276 2.96 31.76 -8.43
N SER A 277 2.73 30.47 -8.24
CA SER A 277 2.46 29.52 -9.35
C SER A 277 0.98 29.35 -9.71
N LEU A 278 0.08 30.12 -9.09
CA LEU A 278 -1.38 30.00 -9.32
C LEU A 278 -2.01 31.21 -10.05
N GLN A 279 -1.25 32.25 -10.39
CA GLN A 279 -1.83 33.49 -10.97
C GLN A 279 -1.34 33.87 -12.38
N HIS A 280 -0.50 33.06 -13.02
CA HIS A 280 -0.13 33.30 -14.43
C HIS A 280 -0.29 32.03 -15.26
N ARG A 281 -1.50 31.80 -15.77
CA ARG A 281 -1.73 31.09 -17.05
C ARG A 281 -3.19 31.10 -17.56
N GLU A 282 -3.99 32.10 -17.18
CA GLU A 282 -5.15 32.44 -17.99
C GLU A 282 -4.72 33.50 -19.01
N LYS A 283 -5.02 33.25 -20.29
CA LYS A 283 -4.65 34.02 -21.51
C LYS A 283 -3.38 33.55 -22.20
N SER A 284 -3.51 32.53 -23.06
CA SER A 284 -3.20 32.58 -24.51
C SER A 284 -2.90 31.19 -25.07
N ASP A 285 -3.89 30.53 -25.68
CA ASP A 285 -3.66 29.60 -26.80
C ASP A 285 -4.96 29.45 -27.63
N PRO A 286 -5.05 30.02 -28.85
CA PRO A 286 -6.22 29.92 -29.72
C PRO A 286 -6.39 28.55 -30.41
N ASN A 287 -5.48 27.58 -30.21
CA ASN A 287 -5.50 26.31 -30.93
C ASN A 287 -5.70 25.06 -30.05
N SER A 288 -6.38 25.19 -28.90
CA SER A 288 -6.81 24.02 -28.13
C SER A 288 -7.88 23.24 -28.89
N ILE A 289 -7.48 22.10 -29.45
CA ILE A 289 -8.38 21.08 -30.00
C ILE A 289 -9.42 20.74 -28.92
N LYS A 290 -10.70 21.00 -29.23
CA LYS A 290 -11.84 20.60 -28.40
C LYS A 290 -11.88 19.07 -28.36
N HIS A 291 -11.41 18.48 -27.27
CA HIS A 291 -11.83 17.15 -26.89
C HIS A 291 -13.13 17.28 -26.11
N ASP A 292 -14.15 16.55 -26.57
CA ASP A 292 -15.46 16.48 -25.94
C ASP A 292 -15.30 15.86 -24.54
N ASP A 293 -15.32 16.72 -23.52
CA ASP A 293 -15.05 16.42 -22.13
C ASP A 293 -16.16 15.55 -21.53
N ASN A 294 -15.98 14.24 -21.54
CA ASN A 294 -16.75 13.33 -20.70
C ASN A 294 -16.33 13.47 -19.21
N LYS A 295 -16.96 14.43 -18.52
CA LYS A 295 -17.33 14.46 -17.08
C LYS A 295 -16.36 13.82 -16.06
N THR A 296 -15.07 14.17 -16.02
CA THR A 296 -14.12 13.60 -15.01
C THR A 296 -13.37 14.61 -14.13
N VAL A 297 -13.81 15.86 -14.01
CA VAL A 297 -13.21 16.84 -13.08
C VAL A 297 -13.94 16.92 -11.72
N LEU A 298 -15.16 16.39 -11.60
CA LEU A 298 -16.01 16.54 -10.41
C LEU A 298 -15.83 15.49 -9.28
N GLN A 299 -14.89 14.54 -9.40
CA GLN A 299 -14.74 13.44 -8.42
C GLN A 299 -13.59 13.61 -7.41
N GLU A 300 -12.44 14.18 -7.78
CA GLU A 300 -11.24 14.20 -6.90
C GLU A 300 -11.47 14.94 -5.56
N MET A 301 -12.28 16.01 -5.56
CA MET A 301 -12.58 16.79 -4.35
C MET A 301 -13.47 16.03 -3.35
N LYS A 302 -14.40 15.18 -3.82
CA LYS A 302 -15.20 14.29 -2.96
C LYS A 302 -14.36 13.14 -2.40
N MET A 303 -13.36 12.69 -3.15
CA MET A 303 -12.47 11.59 -2.74
C MET A 303 -11.49 12.01 -1.66
N ALA A 304 -10.85 13.17 -1.79
CA ALA A 304 -9.97 13.69 -0.74
C ALA A 304 -10.73 13.96 0.57
N ALA A 305 -12.01 14.36 0.49
CA ALA A 305 -12.87 14.47 1.66
C ALA A 305 -13.06 13.12 2.40
N MET A 306 -13.12 11.99 1.69
CA MET A 306 -13.21 10.67 2.32
C MET A 306 -11.94 10.29 3.11
N LEU A 307 -10.76 10.77 2.69
CA LEU A 307 -9.48 10.48 3.36
C LEU A 307 -9.35 11.16 4.74
N GLY A 308 -10.05 12.28 4.95
CA GLY A 308 -10.07 12.98 6.24
C GLY A 308 -10.81 12.21 7.34
N HIS A 309 -11.71 11.28 6.97
CA HIS A 309 -12.51 10.51 7.91
C HIS A 309 -11.80 9.25 8.41
N ARG A 310 -12.20 8.75 9.60
CA ARG A 310 -11.77 7.44 10.10
C ARG A 310 -12.48 6.30 9.35
N ILE A 311 -12.11 6.11 8.08
CA ILE A 311 -12.44 4.89 7.34
C ILE A 311 -11.64 3.75 7.97
N ARG A 312 -12.34 2.94 8.76
CA ARG A 312 -11.73 1.89 9.58
C ARG A 312 -11.30 0.68 8.74
N TYR A 313 -11.93 0.48 7.59
CA TYR A 313 -11.63 -0.59 6.65
C TYR A 313 -12.03 -0.18 5.23
N PHE A 314 -11.16 -0.39 4.24
CA PHE A 314 -11.55 -0.49 2.83
C PHE A 314 -12.01 -1.92 2.48
N SER A 315 -12.43 -2.70 3.48
CA SER A 315 -12.73 -4.11 3.30
C SER A 315 -13.54 -4.72 4.42
N ASP A 316 -14.62 -5.32 3.98
CA ASP A 316 -14.97 -6.68 4.35
C ASP A 316 -16.05 -7.11 3.36
N GLY A 317 -15.69 -7.91 2.35
CA GLY A 317 -16.65 -8.54 1.43
C GLY A 317 -17.85 -7.66 1.07
N ALA A 318 -17.59 -6.40 0.72
CA ALA A 318 -18.64 -5.43 0.47
C ALA A 318 -18.32 -4.67 -0.80
N VAL A 319 -19.18 -4.80 -1.79
CA VAL A 319 -19.18 -3.95 -2.98
C VAL A 319 -19.93 -2.70 -2.60
N ILE A 320 -19.28 -1.52 -2.63
CA ILE A 320 -19.93 -0.23 -2.33
C ILE A 320 -19.81 0.67 -3.55
N GLY A 321 -20.92 1.21 -4.04
CA GLY A 321 -20.91 2.08 -5.21
C GLY A 321 -22.31 2.53 -5.62
N SER A 322 -22.46 2.91 -6.89
CA SER A 322 -23.78 3.19 -7.47
C SER A 322 -24.63 1.91 -7.48
N LYS A 323 -25.96 2.07 -7.54
CA LYS A 323 -26.89 0.92 -7.59
C LYS A 323 -26.56 -0.02 -8.76
N ILE A 324 -26.21 0.56 -9.91
CA ILE A 324 -25.86 -0.16 -11.14
C ILE A 324 -24.60 -0.98 -10.94
N PHE A 325 -23.50 -0.34 -10.52
CA PHE A 325 -22.21 -1.01 -10.27
C PHE A 325 -22.33 -2.20 -9.30
N VAL A 326 -23.08 -2.01 -8.20
CA VAL A 326 -23.28 -3.07 -7.20
C VAL A 326 -24.10 -4.23 -7.78
N ASN A 327 -25.09 -3.95 -8.62
CA ASN A 327 -25.92 -4.99 -9.25
C ASN A 327 -25.18 -5.71 -10.40
N GLU A 328 -24.34 -5.02 -11.17
CA GLU A 328 -23.47 -5.63 -12.18
C GLU A 328 -22.47 -6.59 -11.53
N THR A 329 -21.81 -6.15 -10.46
CA THR A 329 -20.90 -7.01 -9.68
C THR A 329 -21.64 -8.22 -9.09
N PHE A 330 -22.90 -8.05 -8.66
CA PHE A 330 -23.74 -9.14 -8.18
C PHE A 330 -24.11 -10.12 -9.31
N ALA A 331 -24.46 -9.64 -10.49
CA ALA A 331 -24.80 -10.48 -11.65
C ALA A 331 -23.59 -11.32 -12.10
N GLN A 332 -22.40 -10.71 -12.18
CA GLN A 332 -21.14 -11.40 -12.49
C GLN A 332 -20.78 -12.50 -11.48
N ALA A 333 -21.31 -12.42 -10.26
CA ALA A 333 -21.08 -13.39 -9.20
C ALA A 333 -22.36 -14.13 -8.78
N ARG A 334 -23.38 -14.21 -9.65
CA ARG A 334 -24.74 -14.69 -9.31
C ARG A 334 -24.76 -16.07 -8.66
N GLU A 335 -23.92 -16.97 -9.15
CA GLU A 335 -23.74 -18.35 -8.67
C GLU A 335 -23.37 -18.41 -7.16
N LYS A 336 -22.81 -17.33 -6.61
CA LYS A 336 -22.30 -17.25 -5.23
C LYS A 336 -23.36 -16.78 -4.23
N PHE A 337 -24.60 -16.58 -4.66
CA PHE A 337 -25.69 -16.09 -3.83
C PHE A 337 -26.90 -17.02 -3.87
N SER A 338 -27.60 -17.12 -2.74
CA SER A 338 -28.82 -17.93 -2.64
C SER A 338 -29.82 -17.62 -3.76
N GLY A 339 -30.56 -18.64 -4.22
CA GLY A 339 -31.64 -18.49 -5.21
C GLY A 339 -32.67 -17.41 -4.87
N LYS A 340 -32.89 -17.16 -3.56
CA LYS A 340 -33.81 -16.13 -3.04
C LYS A 340 -33.37 -14.69 -3.32
N ARG A 341 -32.07 -14.45 -3.55
CA ARG A 341 -31.54 -13.10 -3.75
C ARG A 341 -31.65 -12.72 -5.22
N LYS A 342 -32.49 -11.74 -5.52
CA LYS A 342 -32.74 -11.25 -6.89
C LYS A 342 -31.83 -10.08 -7.31
N ASP A 343 -31.30 -9.33 -6.34
CA ASP A 343 -30.41 -8.19 -6.56
C ASP A 343 -29.31 -8.06 -5.49
N GLY A 344 -28.24 -7.34 -5.85
CA GLY A 344 -27.06 -7.16 -5.01
C GLY A 344 -27.17 -5.96 -4.08
N ALA A 345 -27.73 -4.87 -4.58
CA ALA A 345 -27.67 -3.55 -3.97
C ALA A 345 -28.56 -3.42 -2.71
N ARG A 346 -27.96 -2.99 -1.60
CA ARG A 346 -28.63 -2.66 -0.34
C ARG A 346 -28.28 -1.23 0.06
N LYS A 347 -29.28 -0.45 0.47
CA LYS A 347 -29.05 0.89 1.01
C LYS A 347 -28.08 0.85 2.20
N MET A 348 -27.27 1.89 2.34
CA MET A 348 -26.46 2.09 3.54
C MET A 348 -27.37 2.20 4.78
N ARG A 349 -26.88 1.73 5.94
CA ARG A 349 -27.63 1.70 7.21
C ARG A 349 -26.72 2.10 8.36
N GLY A 350 -27.29 2.51 9.49
CA GLY A 350 -26.55 2.90 10.69
C GLY A 350 -25.80 4.21 10.48
N ALA A 351 -24.55 4.31 10.92
CA ALA A 351 -23.74 5.53 10.80
C ALA A 351 -23.50 6.03 9.35
N ALA A 352 -23.86 5.23 8.33
CA ALA A 352 -23.77 5.61 6.92
C ALA A 352 -25.15 5.84 6.27
N GLU A 353 -26.23 5.92 7.04
CA GLU A 353 -27.60 6.13 6.54
C GLU A 353 -27.76 7.44 5.76
N SER A 354 -26.98 8.47 6.08
CA SER A 354 -26.95 9.73 5.31
C SER A 354 -26.52 9.54 3.85
N ALA A 355 -25.87 8.42 3.51
CA ALA A 355 -25.52 8.07 2.14
C ALA A 355 -26.55 7.13 1.46
N ALA A 356 -27.65 6.79 2.14
CA ALA A 356 -28.69 5.92 1.59
C ALA A 356 -29.34 6.54 0.35
N GLY A 357 -29.45 5.77 -0.73
CA GLY A 357 -29.97 6.24 -2.02
C GLY A 357 -28.89 6.78 -2.96
N ILE A 358 -27.78 7.29 -2.43
CA ILE A 358 -26.60 7.72 -3.20
C ILE A 358 -25.61 6.57 -3.35
N LEU A 359 -25.29 5.91 -2.23
CA LEU A 359 -24.41 4.75 -2.17
C LEU A 359 -25.18 3.48 -1.80
N TRP A 360 -24.77 2.39 -2.42
CA TRP A 360 -25.36 1.07 -2.26
C TRP A 360 -24.25 0.10 -1.87
N SER A 361 -24.58 -0.91 -1.07
CA SER A 361 -23.66 -1.95 -0.61
C SER A 361 -24.19 -3.34 -0.97
N ALA A 362 -23.35 -4.27 -1.37
CA ALA A 362 -23.66 -5.69 -1.32
C ALA A 362 -22.99 -6.29 -0.07
N ARG A 363 -23.78 -6.85 0.85
CA ARG A 363 -23.29 -7.53 2.07
C ARG A 363 -23.52 -9.04 1.96
N ASP A 364 -23.03 -9.80 2.94
CA ASP A 364 -23.17 -11.26 3.04
C ASP A 364 -22.51 -12.05 1.91
N LEU A 365 -21.32 -11.63 1.48
CA LEU A 365 -20.48 -12.38 0.54
C LEU A 365 -19.85 -13.62 1.22
N ARG A 366 -20.66 -14.65 1.47
CA ARG A 366 -20.22 -15.97 1.93
C ARG A 366 -20.38 -16.97 0.79
N LEU A 367 -19.35 -17.78 0.53
CA LEU A 367 -19.50 -18.95 -0.35
C LEU A 367 -20.52 -19.91 0.30
N GLN A 368 -21.57 -20.30 -0.41
CA GLN A 368 -22.28 -21.53 -0.11
C GLN A 368 -21.39 -22.66 -0.63
N VAL A 369 -20.89 -23.49 0.27
CA VAL A 369 -20.32 -24.81 -0.06
C VAL A 369 -21.34 -25.83 0.39
#